data_AF-A0A5C5FZ07-F1
#
_entry.id   AF-A0A5C5FZ07-F1
#
_cell.length_a   1.000
_cell.length_b   1.000
_cell.length_c   1.000
_cell.angle_alpha   90.00
_cell.angle_beta   90.00
_cell.angle_gamma   90.00
#
_symmetry.space_group_name_H-M   'P 1'
#
loop_
_entity.id
_entity.type
_entity.pdbx_description
1 polymer ?
#
loop_
_entity_poly.entity_id
_entity_poly.type
_entity_poly.pdbx_seq_one_letter_code
_entity_poly.pdbx_strand_id
1 'polypeptide(L)'
;MSDHGAHEPLILVATMPDVRPLASILRSLSFRNQATVKIGVEGLVVTVEEGRSLQAHAYISRDAFSSYAFSLSPSDPAAYVDAPAPRSSPSASPSPHPPTPPPYCQLTLSLSTVLECLNIFGNAGAGGGANPFKREGGREGEGEDEAPGGSGGGWRGGGRRRRSDEGEDGGRRGARKSAAQEEGKTTSLRVSYAGQGEPLVMLLEEGGIVTRCEITTYEPEGLLDLAFPDSAKVLRMIIKSDGLRDALSELPPSSEKLTFSFSPPSEARAGASGARYGTFGARRGGEAGEGEGEEEEEEEVPVFRIESVGTMGSTEMDYTDDKDVLETFECEYPIRNTYKFSHIQLTKHALASAIKVSIRTDEEGLISLQFMIPLSPRGARASVAEGKIGFVEFLCVPLDEY
;
A
#
# COMPACT_ATOMS: atom_id res chain seq x y z
N MET A 1 38.68 27.78 26.40
CA MET A 1 37.38 28.28 26.88
C MET A 1 36.34 27.65 26.00
N SER A 2 35.48 26.86 26.62
CA SER A 2 34.59 25.88 26.02
C SER A 2 33.60 26.53 25.05
N ASP A 3 33.57 26.02 23.83
CA ASP A 3 32.52 26.26 22.86
C ASP A 3 31.25 25.55 23.37
N HIS A 4 30.24 26.31 23.75
CA HIS A 4 28.90 25.82 24.07
C HIS A 4 27.95 26.47 23.08
N GLY A 5 27.99 26.00 21.83
CA GLY A 5 26.86 26.11 20.92
C GLY A 5 25.68 25.42 21.58
N ALA A 6 24.75 26.20 22.12
CA ALA A 6 23.49 25.71 22.63
C ALA A 6 22.70 25.15 21.45
N HIS A 7 22.86 23.86 21.17
CA HIS A 7 21.95 23.15 20.28
C HIS A 7 20.55 23.27 20.90
N GLU A 8 19.65 23.94 20.20
CA GLU A 8 18.23 23.92 20.56
C GLU A 8 17.78 22.46 20.75
N PRO A 9 16.96 22.17 21.76
CA PRO A 9 16.54 20.82 22.06
C PRO A 9 15.76 20.24 20.87
N LEU A 10 16.25 19.14 20.32
CA LEU A 10 15.59 18.44 19.21
C LEU A 10 14.23 17.92 19.67
N ILE A 11 13.16 18.30 18.97
CA ILE A 11 11.80 17.81 19.26
C ILE A 11 11.60 16.36 18.83
N LEU A 12 12.33 15.90 17.80
CA LEU A 12 12.37 14.52 17.36
C LEU A 12 13.82 14.04 17.24
N VAL A 13 14.09 12.86 17.78
CA VAL A 13 15.23 12.02 17.41
C VAL A 13 14.75 10.58 17.27
N ALA A 14 14.85 10.02 16.07
CA ALA A 14 14.50 8.64 15.80
C ALA A 14 15.66 7.92 15.10
N THR A 15 15.89 6.65 15.40
CA THR A 15 16.93 5.84 14.76
C THR A 15 16.38 4.52 14.26
N MET A 16 16.89 4.04 13.13
CA MET A 16 16.62 2.70 12.64
C MET A 16 17.89 2.06 12.07
N PRO A 17 18.09 0.75 12.30
CA PRO A 17 19.29 0.06 11.83
C PRO A 17 19.26 -0.23 10.32
N ASP A 18 18.08 -0.14 9.69
CA ASP A 18 17.87 -0.41 8.28
C ASP A 18 16.80 0.53 7.71
N VAL A 19 17.14 1.26 6.66
CA VAL A 19 16.25 2.20 5.95
C VAL A 19 15.25 1.52 5.02
N ARG A 20 15.51 0.29 4.58
CA ARG A 20 14.68 -0.40 3.57
C ARG A 20 13.19 -0.47 3.95
N PRO A 21 12.82 -0.81 5.19
CA PRO A 21 11.42 -0.79 5.62
C PRO A 21 10.75 0.58 5.47
N LEU A 22 11.43 1.64 5.92
CA LEU A 22 10.93 3.01 5.83
C LEU A 22 10.77 3.46 4.38
N ALA A 23 11.78 3.18 3.55
CA ALA A 23 11.70 3.47 2.12
C ALA A 23 10.55 2.71 1.45
N SER A 24 10.30 1.46 1.84
CA SER A 24 9.21 0.65 1.28
C SER A 24 7.84 1.23 1.57
N ILE A 25 7.58 1.63 2.82
CA ILE A 25 6.28 2.22 3.17
C ILE A 25 6.10 3.60 2.54
N LEU A 26 7.13 4.46 2.54
CA LEU A 26 7.07 5.79 1.94
C LEU A 26 6.91 5.77 0.41
N ARG A 27 7.47 4.76 -0.28
CA ARG A 27 7.23 4.54 -1.72
C ARG A 27 5.76 4.31 -2.05
N SER A 28 4.96 3.86 -1.10
CA SER A 28 3.51 3.69 -1.32
C SER A 28 2.77 5.02 -1.51
N LEU A 29 3.38 6.14 -1.11
CA LEU A 29 2.82 7.49 -1.20
C LEU A 29 3.50 8.34 -2.28
N SER A 30 4.48 7.80 -3.01
CA SER A 30 5.32 8.55 -3.94
C SER A 30 4.66 8.92 -5.27
N PHE A 31 3.33 8.91 -5.33
CA PHE A 31 2.55 9.47 -6.43
C PHE A 31 2.35 10.99 -6.28
N ARG A 32 2.66 11.56 -5.12
CA ARG A 32 2.81 13.00 -4.89
C ARG A 32 4.23 13.31 -4.44
N ASN A 33 4.75 14.46 -4.88
CA ASN A 33 6.05 14.92 -4.44
C ASN A 33 6.00 15.55 -3.04
N GLN A 34 4.93 16.25 -2.71
CA GLN A 34 4.80 16.96 -1.44
C GLN A 34 3.99 16.12 -0.46
N ALA A 35 4.53 15.90 0.73
CA ALA A 35 3.87 15.11 1.78
C ALA A 35 3.85 15.89 3.09
N THR A 36 2.73 15.76 3.80
CA THR A 36 2.55 16.30 5.15
C THR A 36 2.89 15.23 6.17
N VAL A 37 3.77 15.53 7.11
CA VAL A 37 4.22 14.60 8.15
C VAL A 37 3.72 15.10 9.51
N LYS A 38 2.86 14.31 10.16
CA LYS A 38 2.50 14.46 11.57
C LYS A 38 3.47 13.62 12.41
N ILE A 39 4.12 14.23 13.38
CA ILE A 39 5.08 13.62 14.30
C ILE A 39 4.51 13.74 15.71
N GLY A 40 4.30 12.62 16.38
CA GLY A 40 3.73 12.59 17.72
C GLY A 40 4.34 11.52 18.60
N VAL A 41 3.82 11.40 19.82
CA VAL A 41 4.30 10.42 20.81
C VAL A 41 4.17 8.96 20.36
N GLU A 42 3.21 8.66 19.48
CA GLU A 42 2.96 7.31 18.96
C GLU A 42 3.79 6.96 17.71
N GLY A 43 4.41 7.95 17.05
CA GLY A 43 5.16 7.73 15.82
C GLY A 43 4.92 8.79 14.75
N LEU A 44 5.01 8.37 13.49
CA LEU A 44 4.89 9.23 12.31
C LEU A 44 3.64 8.87 11.51
N VAL A 45 2.95 9.90 11.00
CA VAL A 45 1.91 9.75 9.98
C VAL A 45 2.27 10.61 8.79
N VAL A 46 2.53 9.99 7.64
CA VAL A 46 2.82 10.70 6.39
C VAL A 46 1.57 10.71 5.53
N THR A 47 1.14 11.86 5.06
CA THR A 47 -0.11 12.04 4.31
C THR A 47 0.16 12.72 2.97
N VAL A 48 -0.47 12.21 1.91
CA VAL A 48 -0.52 12.82 0.59
C VAL A 48 -1.95 12.84 0.07
N GLU A 49 -2.27 13.82 -0.78
CA GLU A 49 -3.60 13.98 -1.37
C GLU A 49 -3.50 14.10 -2.89
N GLU A 50 -4.46 13.51 -3.60
CA GLU A 50 -4.60 13.63 -5.06
C GLU A 50 -6.05 14.01 -5.43
N GLY A 51 -6.18 15.09 -6.20
CA GLY A 51 -7.44 15.49 -6.85
C GLY A 51 -8.63 15.69 -5.92
N ARG A 52 -8.43 16.02 -4.63
CA ARG A 52 -9.47 16.19 -3.59
C ARG A 52 -10.47 15.03 -3.51
N SER A 53 -10.06 13.85 -3.96
CA SER A 53 -10.92 12.65 -4.00
C SER A 53 -10.14 11.37 -3.65
N LEU A 54 -8.84 11.50 -3.41
CA LEU A 54 -8.00 10.47 -2.82
C LEU A 54 -7.09 11.11 -1.76
N GLN A 55 -7.03 10.47 -0.60
CA GLN A 55 -6.02 10.75 0.43
C GLN A 55 -5.33 9.44 0.82
N ALA A 56 -4.02 9.46 0.99
CA ALA A 56 -3.25 8.31 1.44
C ALA A 56 -2.42 8.64 2.67
N HIS A 57 -2.44 7.75 3.65
CA HIS A 57 -1.71 7.87 4.91
C HIS A 57 -0.77 6.69 5.10
N ALA A 58 0.47 6.92 5.52
CA ALA A 58 1.37 5.91 6.06
C ALA A 58 1.51 6.10 7.57
N TYR A 59 1.08 5.11 8.34
CA TYR A 59 1.23 5.04 9.79
C TYR A 59 2.46 4.22 10.15
N ILE A 60 3.41 4.85 10.81
CA ILE A 60 4.67 4.23 11.24
C ILE A 60 4.77 4.40 12.76
N SER A 61 4.49 3.33 13.49
CA SER A 61 4.62 3.32 14.96
C SER A 61 6.05 3.64 15.40
N ARG A 62 6.18 4.29 16.55
CA ARG A 62 7.47 4.50 17.24
C ARG A 62 8.26 3.21 17.42
N ASP A 63 7.59 2.06 17.54
CA ASP A 63 8.22 0.74 17.73
C ASP A 63 8.88 0.19 16.46
N ALA A 64 8.59 0.79 15.30
CA ALA A 64 9.33 0.51 14.06
C ALA A 64 10.79 1.00 14.14
N PHE A 65 11.09 1.94 15.03
CA PHE A 65 12.41 2.50 15.25
C PHE A 65 13.14 1.76 16.38
N SER A 66 14.48 1.70 16.32
CA SER A 66 15.29 1.18 17.44
C SER A 66 15.36 2.16 18.61
N SER A 67 15.18 3.44 18.34
CA SER A 67 15.00 4.50 19.34
C SER A 67 14.07 5.56 18.76
N TYR A 68 13.14 6.05 19.57
CA TYR A 68 12.22 7.11 19.21
C TYR A 68 12.00 8.02 20.42
N ALA A 69 12.58 9.21 20.36
CA ALA A 69 12.43 10.26 21.34
C ALA A 69 11.69 11.44 20.69
N PHE A 70 10.50 11.72 21.21
CA PHE A 70 9.70 12.88 20.82
C PHE A 70 9.30 13.64 22.08
N SER A 71 9.55 14.94 22.09
CA SER A 71 9.21 15.83 23.20
C SER A 71 8.79 17.18 22.65
N LEU A 72 7.55 17.57 22.94
CA LEU A 72 6.99 18.83 22.50
C LEU A 72 6.14 19.43 23.63
N SER A 73 6.41 20.69 23.98
CA SER A 73 5.57 21.40 24.94
C SER A 73 4.28 21.86 24.25
N PRO A 74 3.10 21.81 24.91
CA PRO A 74 1.88 22.40 24.36
C PRO A 74 1.98 23.91 24.10
N SER A 75 2.95 24.58 24.72
CA SER A 75 3.23 26.02 24.52
C SER A 75 4.24 26.29 23.41
N ASP A 76 4.79 25.25 22.77
CA ASP A 76 5.77 25.37 21.70
C ASP A 76 5.09 25.90 20.42
N PRO A 77 5.71 26.84 19.67
CA PRO A 77 5.14 27.31 18.41
C PRO A 77 4.90 26.19 17.38
N ALA A 78 5.67 25.10 17.44
CA ALA A 78 5.48 23.94 16.56
C ALA A 78 4.37 22.98 17.02
N ALA A 79 3.72 23.24 18.17
CA ALA A 79 2.71 22.37 18.75
C ALA A 79 1.33 22.57 18.11
N TYR A 80 0.83 21.49 17.55
CA TYR A 80 -0.57 21.29 17.18
C TYR A 80 -1.25 20.46 18.27
N VAL A 81 -2.52 20.77 18.54
CA VAL A 81 -3.34 20.06 19.52
C VAL A 81 -4.67 19.74 18.85
N ASP A 82 -5.04 18.47 18.82
CA ASP A 82 -6.34 18.05 18.30
C ASP A 82 -7.45 18.70 19.16
N ALA A 83 -8.55 19.13 18.52
CA ALA A 83 -9.68 19.70 19.25
C ALA A 83 -10.23 18.64 20.24
N PRO A 84 -10.58 19.02 21.49
CA PRO A 84 -11.12 18.08 22.45
C PRO A 84 -12.42 17.47 21.89
N ALA A 85 -12.48 16.14 21.86
CA ALA A 85 -13.64 15.41 21.33
C ALA A 85 -14.94 15.90 21.97
N PRO A 86 -16.04 16.08 21.20
CA PRO A 86 -17.33 16.45 21.76
C PRO A 86 -17.78 15.41 22.78
N ARG A 87 -18.26 15.86 23.95
CA ARG A 87 -18.69 14.98 25.05
C ARG A 87 -19.85 14.09 24.59
N SER A 88 -19.60 12.81 24.39
CA SER A 88 -20.59 11.83 23.90
C SER A 88 -21.43 11.16 25.00
N SER A 89 -21.55 11.75 26.20
CA SER A 89 -22.49 11.24 27.21
C SER A 89 -22.95 12.31 28.22
N PRO A 90 -24.27 12.47 28.46
CA PRO A 90 -24.80 13.40 29.46
C PRO A 90 -24.77 12.87 30.91
N SER A 91 -24.28 11.65 31.17
CA SER A 91 -24.30 11.03 32.52
C SER A 91 -22.94 10.86 33.20
N ALA A 92 -21.83 11.22 32.56
CA ALA A 92 -20.53 11.17 33.21
C ALA A 92 -20.33 12.42 34.10
N SER A 93 -20.18 12.22 35.40
CA SER A 93 -19.75 13.25 36.35
C SER A 93 -18.52 13.98 35.78
N PRO A 94 -18.48 15.32 35.80
CA PRO A 94 -17.37 16.07 35.22
C PRO A 94 -16.07 15.70 35.94
N SER A 95 -15.18 14.96 35.28
CA SER A 95 -13.80 14.90 35.72
C SER A 95 -13.21 16.33 35.61
N PRO A 96 -12.45 16.80 36.61
CA PRO A 96 -11.95 18.17 36.64
C PRO A 96 -10.93 18.47 35.54
N HIS A 97 -10.37 17.44 34.90
CA HIS A 97 -9.49 17.55 33.74
C HIS A 97 -9.86 16.46 32.72
N PRO A 98 -10.53 16.78 31.60
CA PRO A 98 -10.54 15.85 30.48
C PRO A 98 -9.08 15.60 30.04
N PRO A 99 -8.69 14.39 29.64
CA PRO A 99 -7.36 14.15 29.09
C PRO A 99 -7.19 15.04 27.86
N THR A 100 -6.32 16.05 27.94
CA THR A 100 -5.92 16.84 26.77
C THR A 100 -5.11 15.93 25.86
N PRO A 101 -5.43 15.83 24.56
CA PRO A 101 -4.64 15.03 23.64
C PRO A 101 -3.18 15.52 23.65
N PRO A 102 -2.20 14.60 23.53
CA PRO A 102 -0.79 14.99 23.53
C PRO A 102 -0.51 15.90 22.32
N PRO A 103 0.33 16.94 22.48
CA PRO A 103 0.71 17.78 21.36
C PRO A 103 1.50 16.96 20.33
N TYR A 104 1.36 17.35 19.07
CA TYR A 104 2.13 16.80 17.95
C TYR A 104 2.70 17.97 17.14
N CYS A 105 3.71 17.72 16.31
CA CYS A 105 4.13 18.71 15.32
C CYS A 105 3.78 18.22 13.91
N GLN A 106 3.59 19.18 13.00
CA GLN A 106 3.24 18.92 11.62
C GLN A 106 4.11 19.76 10.70
N LEU A 107 4.64 19.14 9.66
CA LEU A 107 5.50 19.78 8.67
C LEU A 107 5.20 19.23 7.28
N THR A 108 5.49 20.01 6.26
CA THR A 108 5.46 19.54 4.87
C THR A 108 6.88 19.40 4.32
N LEU A 109 7.13 18.39 3.49
CA LEU A 109 8.42 18.17 2.86
C LEU A 109 8.30 17.55 1.46
N SER A 110 9.43 17.53 0.74
CA SER A 110 9.57 16.82 -0.53
C SER A 110 9.81 15.33 -0.29
N LEU A 111 8.79 14.51 -0.52
CA LEU A 111 8.84 13.06 -0.40
C LEU A 111 9.84 12.44 -1.39
N SER A 112 9.98 13.00 -2.59
CA SER A 112 11.01 12.53 -3.54
C SER A 112 12.42 12.70 -2.96
N THR A 113 12.70 13.86 -2.36
CA THR A 113 13.99 14.15 -1.73
C THR A 113 14.25 13.20 -0.55
N VAL A 114 13.24 12.92 0.27
CA VAL A 114 13.37 11.92 1.35
C VAL A 114 13.72 10.55 0.78
N LEU A 115 13.01 10.09 -0.25
CA LEU A 115 13.25 8.78 -0.87
C LEU A 115 14.62 8.68 -1.54
N GLU A 116 15.07 9.75 -2.21
CA GLU A 116 16.42 9.84 -2.77
C GLU A 116 17.49 9.77 -1.68
N CYS A 117 17.30 10.48 -0.56
CA CYS A 117 18.21 10.43 0.59
C CYS A 117 18.26 9.03 1.20
N LEU A 118 17.10 8.36 1.38
CA LEU A 118 17.05 6.98 1.86
C LEU A 118 17.78 6.01 0.93
N ASN A 119 17.82 6.30 -0.38
CA ASN A 119 18.46 5.45 -1.38
C ASN A 119 19.88 5.91 -1.79
N ILE A 120 20.55 6.75 -0.98
CA ILE A 120 21.85 7.30 -1.35
C ILE A 120 22.95 6.24 -1.56
N PHE A 121 22.88 5.13 -0.82
CA PHE A 121 23.78 3.98 -0.97
C PHE A 121 23.24 2.92 -1.95
N GLY A 122 22.07 3.15 -2.55
CA GLY A 122 21.47 2.28 -3.57
C GLY A 122 20.85 0.97 -3.06
N ASN A 123 20.83 0.72 -1.75
CA ASN A 123 20.30 -0.50 -1.15
C ASN A 123 18.82 -0.39 -0.71
N ALA A 124 18.26 0.82 -0.66
CA ALA A 124 16.86 1.07 -0.29
C ALA A 124 15.88 0.82 -1.46
N GLY A 125 16.41 0.84 -2.69
CA GLY A 125 15.70 0.51 -3.92
C GLY A 125 15.81 -0.96 -4.27
N ALA A 126 14.91 -1.79 -3.75
CA ALA A 126 14.71 -3.14 -4.30
C ALA A 126 13.23 -3.54 -4.18
N GLY A 127 12.56 -3.55 -5.33
CA GLY A 127 11.16 -3.96 -5.49
C GLY A 127 10.56 -3.46 -6.82
N GLY A 128 11.05 -3.99 -7.94
CA GLY A 128 10.41 -3.86 -9.27
C GLY A 128 10.75 -2.60 -10.09
N GLY A 129 11.52 -2.77 -11.17
CA GLY A 129 11.76 -1.74 -12.19
C GLY A 129 13.24 -1.43 -12.39
N ALA A 130 13.82 -1.91 -13.50
CA ALA A 130 15.15 -1.51 -13.93
C ALA A 130 15.15 -0.01 -14.27
N ASN A 131 16.02 0.78 -13.62
CA ASN A 131 16.28 2.16 -14.02
C ASN A 131 16.95 2.18 -15.41
N PRO A 132 16.39 2.89 -16.41
CA PRO A 132 17.00 2.99 -17.74
C PRO A 132 18.16 4.00 -17.83
N PHE A 133 18.53 4.68 -16.74
CA PHE A 133 19.65 5.63 -16.73
C PHE A 133 20.98 4.95 -16.42
N LYS A 134 21.45 4.10 -17.34
CA LYS A 134 22.89 3.78 -17.41
C LYS A 134 23.56 4.84 -18.28
N ARG A 135 24.16 5.81 -17.58
CA ARG A 135 25.09 6.82 -18.08
C ARG A 135 26.15 6.16 -18.97
N GLU A 136 26.03 6.39 -20.28
CA GLU A 136 27.03 6.06 -21.28
C GLU A 136 28.27 6.93 -21.03
N GLY A 137 29.25 6.35 -20.34
CA GLY A 137 30.57 6.92 -20.18
C GLY A 137 31.42 6.53 -21.38
N GLY A 138 31.64 7.51 -22.26
CA GLY A 138 32.44 7.40 -23.47
C GLY A 138 33.83 6.85 -23.22
N ARG A 139 34.29 6.04 -24.18
CA ARG A 139 35.69 5.68 -24.33
C ARG A 139 36.06 5.92 -25.78
N GLU A 140 36.70 7.06 -25.99
CA GLU A 140 37.39 7.44 -27.21
C GLU A 140 38.50 6.42 -27.51
N GLY A 141 38.64 6.11 -28.79
CA GLY A 141 39.65 5.23 -29.34
C GLY A 141 39.59 5.30 -30.87
N GLU A 142 40.36 6.23 -31.42
CA GLU A 142 40.55 6.48 -32.85
C GLU A 142 41.22 5.28 -33.56
N GLY A 143 40.93 5.10 -34.85
CA GLY A 143 41.71 4.21 -35.73
C GLY A 143 40.97 3.62 -36.94
N GLU A 144 40.83 4.45 -37.98
CA GLU A 144 41.06 4.19 -39.43
C GLU A 144 40.47 2.93 -40.14
N ASP A 145 39.61 3.25 -41.13
CA ASP A 145 39.51 2.74 -42.51
C ASP A 145 39.76 1.26 -42.86
N GLU A 146 38.72 0.60 -43.40
CA GLU A 146 38.64 0.18 -44.83
C GLU A 146 37.46 -0.79 -45.05
N ALA A 147 36.66 -0.51 -46.08
CA ALA A 147 35.68 -1.45 -46.66
C ALA A 147 36.41 -2.45 -47.60
N PRO A 148 35.85 -3.62 -47.95
CA PRO A 148 34.84 -3.62 -49.03
C PRO A 148 33.75 -4.72 -48.98
N GLY A 149 32.63 -4.38 -49.61
CA GLY A 149 31.85 -5.17 -50.58
C GLY A 149 31.60 -6.68 -50.41
N GLY A 150 30.32 -7.08 -50.52
CA GLY A 150 29.98 -8.47 -50.81
C GLY A 150 28.50 -8.80 -50.71
N SER A 151 27.79 -8.65 -51.83
CA SER A 151 26.43 -9.10 -52.07
C SER A 151 26.24 -10.63 -51.97
N GLY A 152 25.06 -11.08 -51.53
CA GLY A 152 24.40 -12.22 -52.17
C GLY A 152 23.85 -13.31 -51.25
N GLY A 153 22.57 -13.64 -51.48
CA GLY A 153 22.17 -15.05 -51.58
C GLY A 153 21.38 -15.62 -50.41
N GLY A 154 20.05 -15.57 -50.51
CA GLY A 154 19.16 -16.33 -49.64
C GLY A 154 19.09 -17.84 -49.94
N TRP A 155 18.27 -18.49 -49.10
CA TRP A 155 17.51 -19.73 -49.28
C TRP A 155 18.14 -21.11 -48.92
N ARG A 156 17.45 -21.72 -47.95
CA ARG A 156 16.98 -23.12 -47.87
C ARG A 156 17.87 -24.24 -47.32
N GLY A 157 17.25 -25.00 -46.41
CA GLY A 157 17.56 -26.37 -46.03
C GLY A 157 17.56 -26.49 -44.50
N GLY A 158 16.54 -27.02 -43.80
CA GLY A 158 15.72 -28.18 -44.14
C GLY A 158 16.48 -29.46 -43.79
N GLY A 159 16.44 -29.91 -42.53
CA GLY A 159 17.13 -31.14 -42.14
C GLY A 159 16.91 -31.56 -40.68
N ARG A 160 15.82 -32.28 -40.43
CA ARG A 160 15.62 -33.11 -39.23
C ARG A 160 16.69 -34.21 -39.17
N ARG A 161 17.20 -34.53 -37.97
CA ARG A 161 17.41 -35.89 -37.39
C ARG A 161 18.25 -35.76 -36.10
N ARG A 162 17.68 -36.11 -34.94
CA ARG A 162 17.66 -37.44 -34.29
C ARG A 162 18.92 -37.72 -33.45
N ARG A 163 18.74 -37.46 -32.15
CA ARG A 163 19.10 -38.26 -30.96
C ARG A 163 19.96 -39.54 -31.17
N SER A 164 21.10 -39.55 -30.48
CA SER A 164 21.89 -40.69 -29.98
C SER A 164 22.95 -40.05 -29.06
N ASP A 165 22.73 -39.92 -27.75
CA ASP A 165 22.96 -40.90 -26.67
C ASP A 165 24.32 -41.60 -26.69
N GLU A 166 24.91 -41.63 -25.48
CA GLU A 166 26.11 -42.30 -24.98
C GLU A 166 27.49 -41.63 -25.18
N GLY A 167 28.16 -41.31 -24.06
CA GLY A 167 29.61 -41.09 -24.03
C GLY A 167 30.15 -40.16 -22.92
N GLU A 168 30.48 -40.77 -21.78
CA GLU A 168 31.64 -40.46 -20.91
C GLU A 168 31.65 -39.26 -19.94
N ASP A 169 31.48 -39.65 -18.67
CA ASP A 169 32.27 -39.33 -17.47
C ASP A 169 33.40 -38.28 -17.59
N GLY A 170 33.28 -37.24 -16.77
CA GLY A 170 34.28 -36.17 -16.64
C GLY A 170 33.92 -35.27 -15.47
N GLY A 171 34.38 -35.66 -14.28
CA GLY A 171 34.03 -35.03 -13.00
C GLY A 171 34.10 -33.51 -12.97
N ARG A 172 33.00 -32.89 -12.54
CA ARG A 172 33.02 -31.58 -11.88
C ARG A 172 32.29 -31.70 -10.56
N ARG A 173 33.09 -31.72 -9.49
CA ARG A 173 32.68 -31.47 -8.11
C ARG A 173 31.70 -30.30 -8.11
N GLY A 174 30.42 -30.62 -7.95
CA GLY A 174 29.38 -29.64 -7.73
C GLY A 174 29.72 -28.89 -6.46
N ALA A 175 30.26 -27.69 -6.61
CA ALA A 175 30.24 -26.69 -5.57
C ALA A 175 28.77 -26.42 -5.28
N ARG A 176 28.22 -27.15 -4.30
CA ARG A 176 27.08 -26.71 -3.52
C ARG A 176 27.50 -25.36 -2.96
N LYS A 177 27.17 -24.28 -3.67
CA LYS A 177 27.05 -22.95 -3.08
C LYS A 177 25.99 -23.12 -2.00
N SER A 178 26.46 -23.36 -0.78
CA SER A 178 25.69 -23.05 0.41
C SER A 178 25.12 -21.66 0.18
N ALA A 179 23.79 -21.55 0.26
CA ALA A 179 23.11 -20.29 0.43
C ALA A 179 23.57 -19.70 1.77
N ALA A 180 24.79 -19.17 1.78
CA ALA A 180 25.18 -18.13 2.69
C ALA A 180 24.37 -16.93 2.22
N GLN A 181 23.20 -16.77 2.85
CA GLN A 181 22.49 -15.52 2.99
C GLN A 181 23.52 -14.39 2.98
N GLU A 182 23.59 -13.62 1.90
CA GLU A 182 24.35 -12.37 1.91
C GLU A 182 23.81 -11.59 3.10
N GLU A 183 24.63 -11.41 4.14
CA GLU A 183 24.40 -10.38 5.14
C GLU A 183 24.53 -9.05 4.39
N GLY A 184 23.41 -8.65 3.78
CA GLY A 184 23.34 -7.47 2.95
C GLY A 184 23.77 -6.27 3.78
N LYS A 185 24.65 -5.44 3.21
CA LYS A 185 25.04 -4.17 3.80
C LYS A 185 23.76 -3.39 4.12
N THR A 186 23.58 -3.06 5.38
CA THR A 186 22.45 -2.25 5.86
C THR A 186 22.90 -0.82 5.97
N THR A 187 22.03 0.10 5.57
CA THR A 187 22.18 1.52 5.88
C THR A 187 21.34 1.83 7.11
N SER A 188 21.99 2.29 8.17
CA SER A 188 21.30 2.81 9.35
C SER A 188 20.93 4.27 9.13
N LEU A 189 19.88 4.73 9.81
CA LEU A 189 19.37 6.09 9.73
C LEU A 189 19.15 6.66 11.11
N ARG A 190 19.53 7.92 11.28
CA ARG A 190 19.08 8.79 12.36
C ARG A 190 18.37 9.99 11.77
N VAL A 191 17.11 10.18 12.13
CA VAL A 191 16.30 11.35 11.79
C VAL A 191 16.27 12.27 13.00
N SER A 192 16.44 13.57 12.78
CA SER A 192 16.27 14.59 13.81
C SER A 192 15.58 15.83 13.27
N TYR A 193 14.78 16.46 14.12
CA TYR A 193 14.06 17.68 13.81
C TYR A 193 14.04 18.60 15.03
N ALA A 194 14.36 19.87 14.84
CA ALA A 194 14.49 20.85 15.92
C ALA A 194 13.21 21.65 16.19
N GLY A 195 12.31 21.80 15.20
CA GLY A 195 11.07 22.55 15.37
C GLY A 195 10.67 23.30 14.11
N GLN A 196 9.61 24.09 14.22
CA GLN A 196 9.07 24.88 13.11
C GLN A 196 10.15 25.77 12.48
N GLY A 197 10.28 25.73 11.15
CA GLY A 197 11.26 26.51 10.38
C GLY A 197 12.64 25.85 10.22
N GLU A 198 12.94 24.82 11.01
CA GLU A 198 14.20 24.07 10.92
C GLU A 198 14.12 22.98 9.83
N PRO A 199 15.25 22.51 9.27
CA PRO A 199 15.24 21.39 8.35
C PRO A 199 15.05 20.05 9.07
N LEU A 200 14.50 19.07 8.37
CA LEU A 200 14.57 17.68 8.78
C LEU A 200 15.96 17.13 8.44
N VAL A 201 16.73 16.74 9.45
CA VAL A 201 18.10 16.25 9.26
C VAL A 201 18.10 14.73 9.28
N MET A 202 18.64 14.12 8.22
CA MET A 202 18.85 12.67 8.12
C MET A 202 20.34 12.36 8.09
N LEU A 203 20.81 11.53 9.03
CA LEU A 203 22.15 10.98 9.05
C LEU A 203 22.07 9.51 8.65
N LEU A 204 22.61 9.16 7.50
CA LEU A 204 22.65 7.79 6.99
C LEU A 204 24.07 7.24 7.11
N GLU A 205 24.22 6.03 7.63
CA GLU A 205 25.52 5.38 7.78
C GLU A 205 25.51 3.98 7.16
N GLU A 206 26.48 3.73 6.28
CA GLU A 206 26.78 2.40 5.74
C GLU A 206 28.30 2.17 5.74
N GLY A 207 28.76 1.08 6.38
CA GLY A 207 30.18 0.70 6.35
C GLY A 207 31.14 1.75 6.90
N GLY A 208 30.70 2.56 7.87
CA GLY A 208 31.47 3.67 8.46
C GLY A 208 31.47 4.96 7.63
N ILE A 209 30.81 4.98 6.47
CA ILE A 209 30.59 6.20 5.69
C ILE A 209 29.28 6.83 6.15
N VAL A 210 29.35 8.08 6.60
CA VAL A 210 28.19 8.84 7.06
C VAL A 210 27.84 9.92 6.03
N THR A 211 26.57 9.96 5.62
CA THR A 211 26.01 11.06 4.81
C THR A 211 25.00 11.83 5.63
N ARG A 212 25.12 13.16 5.62
CA ARG A 212 24.18 14.09 6.23
C ARG A 212 23.34 14.76 5.15
N CYS A 213 22.03 14.64 5.25
CA CYS A 213 21.06 15.31 4.40
C CYS A 213 20.25 16.29 5.25
N GLU A 214 20.08 17.52 4.78
CA GLU A 214 19.26 18.55 5.40
C GLU A 214 18.10 18.86 4.45
N ILE A 215 16.89 18.44 4.83
CA ILE A 215 15.70 18.54 3.98
C ILE A 215 14.88 19.72 4.46
N THR A 216 14.66 20.68 3.56
CA THR A 216 13.82 21.84 3.82
C THR A 216 12.41 21.41 4.22
N THR A 217 11.88 22.01 5.29
CA THR A 217 10.50 21.84 5.72
C THR A 217 9.68 23.08 5.38
N TYR A 218 8.39 22.88 5.17
CA TYR A 218 7.42 23.93 4.86
C TYR A 218 6.25 23.86 5.82
N GLU A 219 5.48 24.93 5.89
CA GLU A 219 4.25 24.97 6.66
C GLU A 219 3.23 23.95 6.10
N PRO A 220 2.47 23.25 6.95
CA PRO A 220 1.40 22.35 6.52
C PRO A 220 0.34 23.05 5.67
N GLU A 221 0.02 22.47 4.52
CA GLU A 221 -1.15 22.89 3.74
C GLU A 221 -2.42 22.25 4.32
N GLY A 222 -3.57 22.89 4.11
CA GLY A 222 -4.86 22.35 4.51
C GLY A 222 -5.20 21.10 3.67
N LEU A 223 -5.20 19.94 4.33
CA LEU A 223 -5.63 18.68 3.74
C LEU A 223 -7.16 18.56 3.75
N LEU A 224 -7.72 17.78 2.82
CA LEU A 224 -9.11 17.35 2.87
C LEU A 224 -9.34 16.54 4.16
N ASP A 225 -10.43 16.85 4.87
CA ASP A 225 -10.83 16.11 6.06
C ASP A 225 -11.63 14.87 5.65
N LEU A 226 -10.92 13.84 5.16
CA LEU A 226 -11.50 12.52 4.95
C LEU A 226 -11.30 11.70 6.23
N ALA A 227 -12.39 11.43 6.94
CA ALA A 227 -12.37 10.59 8.12
C ALA A 227 -13.29 9.39 7.89
N PHE A 228 -12.75 8.19 8.08
CA PHE A 228 -13.53 6.95 8.06
C PHE A 228 -13.64 6.41 9.49
N PRO A 229 -14.69 6.76 10.25
CA PRO A 229 -14.87 6.24 11.60
C PRO A 229 -15.28 4.77 11.54
N ASP A 230 -14.64 3.92 12.36
CA ASP A 230 -14.93 2.49 12.44
C ASP A 230 -16.40 2.15 12.74
N SER A 231 -17.16 3.08 13.34
CA SER A 231 -18.59 2.92 13.61
C SER A 231 -19.49 3.07 12.37
N ALA A 232 -19.00 3.71 11.30
CA ALA A 232 -19.77 3.93 10.07
C ALA A 232 -19.57 2.82 9.01
N LYS A 233 -18.72 1.83 9.28
CA LYS A 233 -18.48 0.73 8.35
C LYS A 233 -19.75 -0.11 8.18
N VAL A 234 -20.14 -0.32 6.93
CA VAL A 234 -21.20 -1.26 6.52
C VAL A 234 -20.63 -2.50 5.83
N LEU A 235 -19.37 -2.39 5.39
CA LEU A 235 -18.59 -3.45 4.80
C LEU A 235 -17.21 -3.53 5.47
N ARG A 236 -16.75 -4.75 5.73
CA ARG A 236 -15.36 -5.06 6.07
C ARG A 236 -14.95 -6.37 5.42
N MET A 237 -13.93 -6.31 4.58
CA MET A 237 -13.32 -7.46 3.94
C MET A 237 -11.81 -7.47 4.18
N ILE A 238 -11.23 -8.62 4.51
CA ILE A 238 -9.78 -8.80 4.58
C ILE A 238 -9.38 -9.86 3.56
N ILE A 239 -8.49 -9.48 2.64
CA ILE A 239 -7.97 -10.33 1.57
C ILE A 239 -6.44 -10.38 1.62
N LYS A 240 -5.85 -11.50 1.20
CA LYS A 240 -4.40 -11.58 0.95
C LYS A 240 -4.01 -10.60 -0.16
N SER A 241 -2.90 -9.88 0.01
CA SER A 241 -2.48 -8.84 -0.93
C SER A 241 -2.23 -9.37 -2.35
N ASP A 242 -1.72 -10.60 -2.48
CA ASP A 242 -1.43 -11.23 -3.77
C ASP A 242 -2.70 -11.34 -4.64
N GLY A 243 -3.82 -11.79 -4.05
CA GLY A 243 -5.08 -12.00 -4.79
C GLY A 243 -5.67 -10.71 -5.37
N LEU A 244 -5.59 -9.60 -4.63
CA LEU A 244 -6.04 -8.30 -5.12
C LEU A 244 -5.03 -7.67 -6.09
N ARG A 245 -3.73 -7.85 -5.86
CA ARG A 245 -2.68 -7.33 -6.74
C ARG A 245 -2.76 -7.94 -8.13
N ASP A 246 -2.90 -9.26 -8.20
CA ASP A 246 -2.93 -9.98 -9.47
C ASP A 246 -4.15 -9.55 -10.28
N ALA A 247 -5.33 -9.48 -9.65
CA ALA A 247 -6.55 -8.97 -10.28
C ALA A 247 -6.42 -7.53 -10.79
N LEU A 248 -5.93 -6.59 -9.98
CA LEU A 248 -5.75 -5.20 -10.42
C LEU A 248 -4.68 -5.05 -11.50
N SER A 249 -3.78 -6.02 -11.67
CA SER A 249 -2.75 -6.02 -12.71
C SER A 249 -3.28 -6.51 -14.07
N GLU A 250 -4.33 -7.33 -14.06
CA GLU A 250 -4.97 -7.85 -15.26
C GLU A 250 -5.97 -6.86 -15.90
N LEU A 251 -6.41 -5.85 -15.13
CA LEU A 251 -7.34 -4.84 -15.63
C LEU A 251 -6.70 -3.98 -16.73
N PRO A 252 -7.45 -3.65 -17.81
CA PRO A 252 -6.94 -2.84 -18.91
C PRO A 252 -6.46 -1.46 -18.42
N PRO A 253 -5.26 -1.01 -18.81
CA PRO A 253 -4.77 0.34 -18.47
C PRO A 253 -5.65 1.48 -19.02
N SER A 254 -6.46 1.20 -20.03
CA SER A 254 -7.41 2.16 -20.62
C SER A 254 -8.73 2.29 -19.84
N SER A 255 -8.89 1.57 -18.73
CA SER A 255 -10.09 1.68 -17.88
C SER A 255 -10.16 3.05 -17.22
N GLU A 256 -11.32 3.68 -17.24
CA GLU A 256 -11.53 4.98 -16.57
C GLU A 256 -12.06 4.79 -15.15
N LYS A 257 -12.92 3.78 -14.98
CA LYS A 257 -13.67 3.50 -13.76
C LYS A 257 -13.49 2.06 -13.34
N LEU A 258 -13.50 1.85 -12.03
CA LEU A 258 -13.49 0.54 -11.39
C LEU A 258 -14.65 0.44 -10.42
N THR A 259 -15.44 -0.62 -10.52
CA THR A 259 -16.57 -0.87 -9.66
C THR A 259 -16.25 -2.03 -8.73
N PHE A 260 -16.46 -1.82 -7.44
CA PHE A 260 -16.46 -2.90 -6.45
C PHE A 260 -17.90 -3.20 -6.07
N SER A 261 -18.30 -4.47 -6.22
CA SER A 261 -19.61 -4.97 -5.78
C SER A 261 -19.40 -5.99 -4.68
N PHE A 262 -20.15 -5.87 -3.59
CA PHE A 262 -20.11 -6.75 -2.44
C PHE A 262 -21.51 -7.26 -2.16
N SER A 263 -21.66 -8.57 -2.00
CA SER A 263 -22.93 -9.21 -1.68
C SER A 263 -22.80 -10.02 -0.41
N PRO A 264 -23.79 -9.97 0.51
CA PRO A 264 -23.78 -10.83 1.68
C PRO A 264 -23.85 -12.31 1.24
N PRO A 265 -23.19 -13.24 1.96
CA PRO A 265 -23.21 -14.66 1.63
C PRO A 265 -24.66 -15.20 1.61
N SER A 266 -24.92 -16.21 0.77
CA SER A 266 -26.25 -16.78 0.53
C SER A 266 -27.04 -17.15 1.79
N GLU A 267 -26.36 -17.60 2.86
CA GLU A 267 -26.98 -17.91 4.15
C GLU A 267 -27.67 -16.70 4.81
N ALA A 268 -27.19 -15.48 4.57
CA ALA A 268 -27.81 -14.25 5.08
C ALA A 268 -29.08 -13.85 4.29
N ARG A 269 -29.21 -14.28 3.02
CA ARG A 269 -30.38 -13.97 2.18
C ARG A 269 -31.64 -14.72 2.64
N ALA A 270 -31.48 -15.91 3.23
CA ALA A 270 -32.59 -16.72 3.75
C ALA A 270 -33.33 -16.08 4.95
N GLY A 271 -32.69 -15.14 5.66
CA GLY A 271 -33.31 -14.40 6.76
C GLY A 271 -34.20 -13.22 6.33
N ALA A 272 -34.00 -12.70 5.11
CA ALA A 272 -34.66 -11.48 4.64
C ALA A 272 -35.89 -11.73 3.75
N SER A 273 -36.08 -12.95 3.22
CA SER A 273 -37.23 -13.30 2.35
C SER A 273 -38.41 -13.97 3.09
N GLY A 274 -38.34 -14.14 4.41
CA GLY A 274 -39.35 -14.84 5.21
C GLY A 274 -40.67 -14.08 5.47
N ALA A 275 -40.87 -12.89 4.90
CA ALA A 275 -42.08 -12.11 5.15
C ALA A 275 -42.72 -11.59 3.85
N ARG A 276 -43.96 -12.07 3.59
CA ARG A 276 -44.94 -11.69 2.54
C ARG A 276 -44.80 -12.56 1.28
N TYR A 277 -45.69 -13.50 0.96
CA TYR A 277 -47.15 -13.40 0.87
C TYR A 277 -47.85 -14.68 1.36
N GLY A 278 -48.57 -14.59 2.48
CA GLY A 278 -49.72 -15.45 2.73
C GLY A 278 -50.96 -14.74 2.20
N THR A 279 -51.44 -15.07 0.99
CA THR A 279 -52.80 -14.69 0.55
C THR A 279 -53.35 -15.73 -0.43
N PHE A 280 -54.29 -16.53 0.09
CA PHE A 280 -55.48 -17.11 -0.54
C PHE A 280 -55.50 -17.38 -2.05
N GLY A 281 -55.60 -18.67 -2.41
CA GLY A 281 -55.97 -19.12 -3.74
C GLY A 281 -56.33 -20.60 -3.81
N ALA A 282 -57.43 -21.01 -3.16
CA ALA A 282 -58.02 -22.32 -3.38
C ALA A 282 -58.66 -22.39 -4.78
N ARG A 283 -58.21 -23.33 -5.63
CA ARG A 283 -58.92 -23.93 -6.81
C ARG A 283 -58.04 -25.07 -7.35
N ARG A 284 -58.33 -26.33 -6.99
CA ARG A 284 -59.18 -27.31 -7.71
C ARG A 284 -58.63 -27.73 -9.10
N GLY A 285 -57.85 -28.81 -9.09
CA GLY A 285 -57.96 -29.97 -10.01
C GLY A 285 -57.37 -29.85 -11.41
N GLY A 286 -56.48 -30.79 -11.77
CA GLY A 286 -56.22 -31.18 -13.16
C GLY A 286 -54.77 -31.58 -13.45
N GLU A 287 -54.57 -32.89 -13.69
CA GLU A 287 -53.51 -33.53 -14.49
C GLU A 287 -52.03 -33.40 -14.09
N ALA A 288 -51.49 -34.55 -13.66
CA ALA A 288 -50.08 -34.84 -13.59
C ALA A 288 -49.49 -34.93 -15.01
N GLY A 289 -48.77 -33.88 -15.42
CA GLY A 289 -47.75 -33.96 -16.45
C GLY A 289 -46.39 -34.04 -15.76
N GLU A 290 -45.72 -35.18 -15.89
CA GLU A 290 -44.29 -35.34 -15.58
C GLU A 290 -43.51 -34.56 -16.64
N GLY A 291 -43.33 -33.26 -16.40
CA GLY A 291 -42.35 -32.43 -17.08
C GLY A 291 -41.12 -32.34 -16.20
N GLU A 292 -39.98 -32.81 -16.72
CA GLU A 292 -38.66 -32.69 -16.13
C GLU A 292 -38.46 -31.26 -15.63
N GLY A 293 -38.28 -31.10 -14.32
CA GLY A 293 -37.91 -29.81 -13.76
C GLY A 293 -36.56 -29.44 -14.34
N GLU A 294 -36.52 -28.36 -15.12
CA GLU A 294 -35.31 -27.59 -15.29
C GLU A 294 -34.90 -27.19 -13.87
N GLU A 295 -33.88 -27.85 -13.33
CA GLU A 295 -33.19 -27.36 -12.14
C GLU A 295 -32.69 -25.96 -12.53
N GLU A 296 -33.41 -24.92 -12.10
CA GLU A 296 -32.89 -23.55 -12.14
C GLU A 296 -31.60 -23.61 -11.33
N GLU A 297 -30.46 -23.71 -12.02
CA GLU A 297 -29.14 -23.57 -11.40
C GLU A 297 -29.18 -22.24 -10.65
N GLU A 298 -29.21 -22.30 -9.32
CA GLU A 298 -29.14 -21.10 -8.49
C GLU A 298 -27.84 -20.39 -8.84
N GLU A 299 -27.94 -19.32 -9.63
CA GLU A 299 -26.78 -18.56 -10.09
C GLU A 299 -26.05 -18.03 -8.84
N GLU A 300 -24.93 -18.66 -8.48
CA GLU A 300 -24.16 -18.31 -7.29
C GLU A 300 -23.66 -16.87 -7.41
N VAL A 301 -24.34 -15.94 -6.73
CA VAL A 301 -23.95 -14.53 -6.73
C VAL A 301 -22.61 -14.39 -5.98
N PRO A 302 -21.57 -13.82 -6.59
CA PRO A 302 -20.27 -13.67 -5.96
C PRO A 302 -20.36 -12.73 -4.74
N VAL A 303 -19.63 -13.07 -3.68
CA VAL A 303 -19.56 -12.24 -2.47
C VAL A 303 -18.78 -10.96 -2.73
N PHE A 304 -17.81 -11.00 -3.64
CA PHE A 304 -17.05 -9.83 -4.07
C PHE A 304 -16.79 -9.89 -5.57
N ARG A 305 -17.05 -8.79 -6.28
CA ARG A 305 -16.80 -8.63 -7.71
C ARG A 305 -16.07 -7.34 -8.00
N ILE A 306 -15.09 -7.43 -8.91
CA ILE A 306 -14.37 -6.29 -9.48
C ILE A 306 -14.79 -6.16 -10.94
N GLU A 307 -15.33 -4.99 -11.33
CA GLU A 307 -15.71 -4.71 -12.72
C GLU A 307 -14.95 -3.48 -13.21
N SER A 308 -14.38 -3.55 -14.42
CA SER A 308 -13.80 -2.40 -15.10
C SER A 308 -14.39 -2.26 -16.49
N VAL A 309 -14.56 -1.02 -16.94
CA VAL A 309 -14.99 -0.71 -18.31
C VAL A 309 -13.86 0.03 -19.01
N GLY A 310 -13.28 -0.62 -20.01
CA GLY A 310 -12.24 -0.06 -20.87
C GLY A 310 -12.76 0.22 -22.28
N THR A 311 -11.91 0.84 -23.09
CA THR A 311 -12.23 1.20 -24.48
C THR A 311 -12.55 0.02 -25.39
N MET A 312 -12.10 -1.19 -25.05
CA MET A 312 -12.24 -2.40 -25.88
C MET A 312 -13.21 -3.44 -25.29
N GLY A 313 -13.89 -3.12 -24.18
CA GLY A 313 -14.80 -4.03 -23.50
C GLY A 313 -14.77 -3.87 -21.97
N SER A 314 -15.63 -4.60 -21.29
CA SER A 314 -15.60 -4.75 -19.84
C SER A 314 -14.77 -5.96 -19.41
N THR A 315 -14.26 -5.92 -18.20
CA THR A 315 -13.60 -7.04 -17.52
C THR A 315 -14.24 -7.19 -16.15
N GLU A 316 -14.62 -8.43 -15.82
CA GLU A 316 -15.28 -8.78 -14.57
C GLU A 316 -14.49 -9.91 -13.90
N MET A 317 -14.29 -9.80 -12.60
CA MET A 317 -13.58 -10.79 -11.78
C MET A 317 -14.39 -11.09 -10.54
N ASP A 318 -14.73 -12.36 -10.38
CA ASP A 318 -15.60 -12.85 -9.31
C ASP A 318 -14.81 -13.61 -8.26
N TYR A 319 -15.04 -13.23 -7.01
CA TYR A 319 -14.52 -13.91 -5.84
C TYR A 319 -15.70 -14.53 -5.09
N THR A 320 -15.66 -15.85 -4.99
CA THR A 320 -16.51 -16.63 -4.10
C THR A 320 -15.96 -16.58 -2.67
N ASP A 321 -16.69 -17.12 -1.69
CA ASP A 321 -16.27 -17.20 -0.28
C ASP A 321 -15.13 -18.23 -0.08
N ASP A 322 -14.02 -18.04 -0.81
CA ASP A 322 -12.82 -18.87 -0.70
C ASP A 322 -11.94 -18.38 0.45
N LYS A 323 -11.89 -19.18 1.51
CA LYS A 323 -11.11 -18.90 2.73
C LYS A 323 -9.59 -18.89 2.52
N ASP A 324 -9.11 -19.42 1.39
CA ASP A 324 -7.69 -19.33 1.03
C ASP A 324 -7.31 -17.92 0.54
N VAL A 325 -8.29 -17.11 0.13
CA VAL A 325 -8.09 -15.75 -0.39
C VAL A 325 -8.70 -14.71 0.54
N LEU A 326 -9.94 -14.93 0.96
CA LEU A 326 -10.72 -14.08 1.86
C LEU A 326 -10.59 -14.57 3.31
N GLU A 327 -9.96 -13.77 4.16
CA GLU A 327 -9.79 -14.11 5.57
C GLU A 327 -10.95 -13.62 6.43
N THR A 328 -11.62 -12.54 6.03
CA THR A 328 -12.75 -11.94 6.75
C THR A 328 -13.68 -11.30 5.73
N PHE A 329 -14.98 -11.52 5.90
CA PHE A 329 -16.00 -10.89 5.07
C PHE A 329 -17.23 -10.59 5.94
N GLU A 330 -17.52 -9.30 6.13
CA GLU A 330 -18.66 -8.78 6.87
C GLU A 330 -19.34 -7.75 5.96
N CYS A 331 -20.57 -8.04 5.52
CA CYS A 331 -21.32 -7.18 4.61
C CYS A 331 -22.80 -7.18 5.04
N GLU A 332 -23.35 -6.02 5.37
CA GLU A 332 -24.73 -5.94 5.88
C GLU A 332 -25.78 -6.08 4.78
N TYR A 333 -25.53 -5.51 3.61
CA TYR A 333 -26.42 -5.51 2.46
C TYR A 333 -25.62 -5.37 1.16
N PRO A 334 -26.19 -5.72 -0.02
CA PRO A 334 -25.49 -5.57 -1.28
C PRO A 334 -25.06 -4.11 -1.52
N ILE A 335 -23.77 -3.90 -1.75
CA ILE A 335 -23.17 -2.57 -1.98
C ILE A 335 -22.44 -2.60 -3.32
N ARG A 336 -22.63 -1.56 -4.13
CA ARG A 336 -21.94 -1.38 -5.40
C ARG A 336 -21.49 0.07 -5.52
N ASN A 337 -20.18 0.29 -5.57
CA ASN A 337 -19.60 1.63 -5.66
C ASN A 337 -18.52 1.68 -6.73
N THR A 338 -18.49 2.79 -7.47
CA THR A 338 -17.58 3.00 -8.59
C THR A 338 -16.54 4.07 -8.23
N TYR A 339 -15.28 3.85 -8.58
CA TYR A 339 -14.17 4.76 -8.27
C TYR A 339 -13.34 5.06 -9.52
N LYS A 340 -12.57 6.15 -9.50
CA LYS A 340 -11.60 6.44 -10.57
C LYS A 340 -10.54 5.35 -10.60
N PHE A 341 -10.39 4.67 -11.74
CA PHE A 341 -9.40 3.61 -11.87
C PHE A 341 -7.98 4.13 -11.64
N SER A 342 -7.68 5.34 -12.12
CA SER A 342 -6.38 6.00 -11.90
C SER A 342 -6.03 6.15 -10.42
N HIS A 343 -7.00 6.37 -9.54
CA HIS A 343 -6.77 6.46 -8.09
C HIS A 343 -6.47 5.09 -7.50
N ILE A 344 -7.23 4.06 -7.88
CA ILE A 344 -7.00 2.69 -7.42
C ILE A 344 -5.63 2.19 -7.88
N GLN A 345 -5.18 2.56 -9.08
CA GLN A 345 -3.84 2.22 -9.57
C GLN A 345 -2.70 2.78 -8.71
N LEU A 346 -2.92 3.87 -7.97
CA LEU A 346 -1.90 4.44 -7.07
C LEU A 346 -1.62 3.53 -5.87
N THR A 347 -2.53 2.60 -5.54
CA THR A 347 -2.34 1.62 -4.46
C THR A 347 -1.34 0.51 -4.81
N LYS A 348 -0.91 0.39 -6.09
CA LYS A 348 -0.03 -0.69 -6.57
C LYS A 348 1.24 -0.87 -5.75
N HIS A 349 1.88 0.23 -5.33
CA HIS A 349 3.08 0.16 -4.50
C HIS A 349 2.80 -0.37 -3.09
N ALA A 350 1.68 0.01 -2.49
CA ALA A 350 1.24 -0.50 -1.20
C ALA A 350 0.90 -1.99 -1.30
N LEU A 351 0.12 -2.38 -2.31
CA LEU A 351 -0.24 -3.77 -2.62
C LEU A 351 0.99 -4.68 -2.77
N ALA A 352 2.02 -4.22 -3.49
CA ALA A 352 3.23 -4.99 -3.70
C ALA A 352 4.04 -5.24 -2.42
N SER A 353 3.91 -4.36 -1.42
CA SER A 353 4.66 -4.46 -0.16
C SER A 353 3.83 -5.08 0.98
N ALA A 354 2.50 -5.11 0.84
CA ALA A 354 1.59 -5.55 1.88
C ALA A 354 1.50 -7.07 1.99
N ILE A 355 1.12 -7.56 3.17
CA ILE A 355 0.78 -8.98 3.41
C ILE A 355 -0.74 -9.18 3.26
N LYS A 356 -1.52 -8.21 3.73
CA LYS A 356 -2.99 -8.24 3.75
C LYS A 356 -3.54 -6.86 3.42
N VAL A 357 -4.76 -6.85 2.90
CA VAL A 357 -5.51 -5.64 2.61
C VAL A 357 -6.85 -5.74 3.33
N SER A 358 -7.18 -4.75 4.14
CA SER A 358 -8.51 -4.54 4.68
C SER A 358 -9.24 -3.53 3.80
N ILE A 359 -10.37 -3.93 3.22
CA ILE A 359 -11.27 -3.07 2.46
C ILE A 359 -12.48 -2.77 3.34
N ARG A 360 -12.80 -1.49 3.50
CA ARG A 360 -13.94 -1.01 4.26
C ARG A 360 -14.70 0.04 3.48
N THR A 361 -16.01 0.07 3.65
CA THR A 361 -16.88 1.05 2.99
C THR A 361 -17.99 1.46 3.95
N ASP A 362 -18.43 2.72 3.86
CA ASP A 362 -19.54 3.29 4.61
C ASP A 362 -20.80 3.41 3.74
N GLU A 363 -21.87 3.98 4.31
CA GLU A 363 -23.15 4.17 3.61
C GLU A 363 -23.05 5.16 2.43
N GLU A 364 -22.11 6.11 2.48
CA GLU A 364 -21.89 7.12 1.43
C GLU A 364 -21.01 6.61 0.30
N GLY A 365 -20.41 5.42 0.48
CA GLY A 365 -19.55 4.78 -0.50
C GLY A 365 -18.09 5.23 -0.46
N LEU A 366 -17.65 5.95 0.58
CA LEU A 366 -16.23 6.21 0.81
C LEU A 366 -15.53 4.88 1.08
N ILE A 367 -14.49 4.56 0.32
CA ILE A 367 -13.71 3.32 0.51
C ILE A 367 -12.41 3.60 1.22
N SER A 368 -12.14 2.79 2.25
CA SER A 368 -10.87 2.69 2.96
C SER A 368 -10.17 1.40 2.53
N LEU A 369 -9.01 1.53 1.91
CA LEU A 369 -8.10 0.43 1.56
C LEU A 369 -6.87 0.50 2.45
N GLN A 370 -6.81 -0.36 3.47
CA GLN A 370 -5.72 -0.40 4.44
C GLN A 370 -4.80 -1.60 4.20
N PHE A 371 -3.54 -1.31 3.93
CA PHE A 371 -2.47 -2.22 3.56
C PHE A 371 -1.54 -2.49 4.76
N MET A 372 -1.41 -3.74 5.17
CA MET A 372 -0.53 -4.16 6.26
C MET A 372 0.89 -4.41 5.74
N ILE A 373 1.83 -3.50 6.01
CA ILE A 373 3.21 -3.54 5.49
C ILE A 373 4.20 -4.00 6.58
N PRO A 374 5.01 -5.03 6.32
CA PRO A 374 6.04 -5.48 7.25
C PRO A 374 7.20 -4.50 7.33
N LEU A 375 7.59 -4.11 8.55
CA LEU A 375 8.68 -3.16 8.77
C LEU A 375 9.96 -3.77 9.38
N SER A 376 9.99 -5.08 9.64
CA SER A 376 11.21 -5.76 10.07
C SER A 376 12.07 -6.13 8.86
N PRO A 377 13.39 -5.85 8.88
CA PRO A 377 14.30 -6.24 7.80
C PRO A 377 14.46 -7.76 7.66
N ARG A 378 14.00 -8.53 8.66
CA ARG A 378 13.95 -10.00 8.65
C ARG A 378 12.74 -10.55 7.87
N GLY A 379 11.89 -9.68 7.33
CA GLY A 379 10.75 -10.03 6.50
C GLY A 379 9.42 -10.11 7.24
N ALA A 380 8.38 -10.56 6.53
CA ALA A 380 6.99 -10.51 6.98
C ALA A 380 6.73 -11.25 8.31
N ARG A 381 7.20 -12.50 8.44
CA ARG A 381 6.97 -13.31 9.65
C ARG A 381 7.58 -12.68 10.91
N ALA A 382 8.81 -12.17 10.80
CA ALA A 382 9.47 -11.49 11.90
C ALA A 382 8.77 -10.17 12.24
N SER A 383 8.31 -9.43 11.24
CA SER A 383 7.57 -8.18 11.43
C SER A 383 6.30 -8.38 12.27
N VAL A 384 5.54 -9.43 11.98
CA VAL A 384 4.33 -9.77 12.75
C VAL A 384 4.69 -10.20 14.19
N ALA A 385 5.72 -11.03 14.36
CA ALA A 385 6.14 -11.51 15.68
C ALA A 385 6.74 -10.39 16.56
N GLU A 386 7.46 -9.44 15.95
CA GLU A 386 8.08 -8.30 16.63
C GLU A 386 7.11 -7.11 16.79
N GLY A 387 5.90 -7.17 16.24
CA GLY A 387 4.94 -6.05 16.23
C GLY A 387 5.36 -4.88 15.33
N LYS A 388 6.39 -5.05 14.49
CA LYS A 388 6.91 -4.02 13.57
C LYS A 388 6.13 -4.02 12.27
N ILE A 389 4.90 -3.53 12.34
CA ILE A 389 3.99 -3.41 11.21
C ILE A 389 3.67 -1.94 11.00
N GLY A 390 3.74 -1.51 9.75
CA GLY A 390 3.21 -0.23 9.30
C GLY A 390 1.91 -0.45 8.55
N PHE A 391 1.09 0.59 8.50
CA PHE A 391 -0.15 0.57 7.73
C PHE A 391 -0.10 1.67 6.69
N VAL A 392 -0.53 1.38 5.47
CA VAL A 392 -0.84 2.42 4.47
C VAL A 392 -2.33 2.38 4.24
N GLU A 393 -3.01 3.51 4.38
CA GLU A 393 -4.45 3.60 4.13
C GLU A 393 -4.71 4.56 2.98
N PHE A 394 -5.58 4.16 2.06
CA PHE A 394 -6.09 5.01 0.99
C PHE A 394 -7.59 5.22 1.24
N LEU A 395 -8.01 6.48 1.32
CA LEU A 395 -9.40 6.92 1.38
C LEU A 395 -9.79 7.47 0.01
N CYS A 396 -10.72 6.81 -0.68
CA CYS A 396 -11.17 7.22 -2.01
C CYS A 396 -12.66 7.54 -2.00
N VAL A 397 -13.01 8.71 -2.51
CA VAL A 397 -14.40 9.13 -2.70
C VAL A 397 -14.99 8.38 -3.92
N PRO A 398 -16.22 7.87 -3.86
CA PRO A 398 -16.86 7.24 -5.01
C PRO A 398 -17.16 8.28 -6.11
N LEU A 399 -17.35 7.79 -7.32
CA LEU A 399 -17.87 8.57 -8.44
C LEU A 399 -19.40 8.61 -8.36
N ASP A 400 -19.97 9.79 -8.56
CA ASP A 400 -21.42 9.94 -8.71
C ASP A 400 -21.93 9.10 -9.89
N GLU A 401 -23.01 8.35 -9.68
CA GLU A 401 -23.76 7.70 -10.74
C GLU A 401 -24.67 8.76 -11.40
N TYR A 402 -24.23 9.32 -12.54
CA TYR A 402 -25.06 10.18 -13.40
C TYR A 402 -25.62 9.43 -14.60
#